data_AF-A0A928P6U4-F1
#
_entry.id   AF-A0A928P6U4-F1
#
_cell.length_a   1.000
_cell.length_b   1.000
_cell.length_c   1.000
_cell.angle_alpha   90.00
_cell.angle_beta   90.00
_cell.angle_gamma   90.00
#
_symmetry.space_group_name_H-M   'P 1'
#
loop_
_entity.id
_entity.type
_entity.pdbx_description
1 polymer ?
#
loop_
_entity_poly.entity_id
_entity_poly.type
_entity_poly.pdbx_seq_one_letter_code
_entity_poly.pdbx_strand_id
1 'polypeptide(L)'
;MPERFIAKKAIILYVLNVIKVYASADYPVSQTAICHYLNDIHIFCDRKTVGRNIKYLQEFGYPICKVNNRGYYLDTAKMATAKNKLIV
;
A
#
# COMPACT_ATOMS: atom_id res chain seq x y z
N MET A 1 -15.85 15.83 10.06
CA MET A 1 -16.68 15.05 9.12
C MET A 1 -16.91 13.67 9.71
N PRO A 2 -18.04 12.98 9.46
CA PRO A 2 -18.30 11.66 10.04
C PRO A 2 -17.34 10.60 9.46
N GLU A 3 -17.10 9.55 10.24
CA GLU A 3 -16.32 8.38 9.83
C GLU A 3 -16.84 7.81 8.51
N ARG A 4 -15.94 7.53 7.56
CA ARG A 4 -16.32 6.82 6.33
C ARG A 4 -16.59 5.36 6.70
N PHE A 5 -17.83 4.92 6.56
CA PHE A 5 -18.16 3.50 6.70
C PHE A 5 -17.54 2.71 5.54
N ILE A 6 -16.34 2.18 5.79
CA ILE A 6 -15.63 1.30 4.86
C ILE A 6 -15.56 -0.11 5.44
N ALA A 7 -15.70 -1.11 4.58
CA ALA A 7 -15.40 -2.48 4.98
C ALA A 7 -13.92 -2.57 5.41
N LYS A 8 -13.64 -3.14 6.59
CA LYS A 8 -12.25 -3.29 7.09
C LYS A 8 -11.34 -3.99 6.07
N LYS A 9 -11.87 -4.96 5.33
CA LYS A 9 -11.15 -5.65 4.25
C LYS A 9 -10.72 -4.73 3.11
N ALA A 10 -11.42 -3.61 2.88
CA ALA A 10 -11.08 -2.65 1.84
C ALA A 10 -9.83 -1.80 2.17
N ILE A 11 -9.39 -1.75 3.43
CA ILE A 11 -8.20 -0.98 3.86
C ILE A 11 -6.96 -1.38 3.05
N ILE A 12 -6.84 -2.66 2.64
CA ILE A 12 -5.74 -3.12 1.78
C ILE A 12 -5.67 -2.37 0.44
N LEU A 13 -6.82 -2.02 -0.15
CA LEU A 13 -6.90 -1.29 -1.41
C LEU A 13 -6.48 0.17 -1.23
N TYR A 14 -6.82 0.77 -0.08
CA TYR A 14 -6.38 2.12 0.25
C TYR A 14 -4.87 2.19 0.52
N VAL A 15 -4.32 1.20 1.23
CA VAL A 15 -2.85 1.06 1.40
C VAL A 15 -2.16 0.96 0.04
N LEU A 16 -2.68 0.11 -0.86
CA LEU A 16 -2.17 0.00 -2.22
C LEU A 16 -2.24 1.34 -2.97
N ASN A 17 -3.37 2.03 -2.89
CA ASN A 17 -3.55 3.32 -3.57
C ASN A 17 -2.55 4.38 -3.08
N VAL A 18 -2.29 4.45 -1.77
CA VAL A 18 -1.30 5.39 -1.22
C VAL A 18 0.09 5.12 -1.79
N ILE A 19 0.52 3.84 -1.80
CA ILE A 19 1.84 3.47 -2.35
C ILE A 19 1.90 3.75 -3.85
N LYS A 20 0.82 3.53 -4.60
CA LYS A 20 0.76 3.77 -6.04
C LYS A 20 0.85 5.25 -6.42
N VAL A 21 0.20 6.12 -5.65
CA VAL A 21 0.05 7.54 -6.01
C VAL A 21 1.18 8.39 -5.43
N TYR A 22 1.65 8.08 -4.22
CA TYR A 22 2.50 8.98 -3.45
C TYR A 22 3.93 8.46 -3.20
N ALA A 23 4.28 7.27 -3.71
CA ALA A 23 5.60 6.69 -3.45
C ALA A 23 6.37 6.35 -4.73
N SER A 24 7.67 6.56 -4.68
CA SER A 24 8.64 6.15 -5.70
C SER A 24 9.91 5.59 -5.06
N ALA A 25 10.86 5.10 -5.86
CA ALA A 25 12.13 4.59 -5.35
C ALA A 25 12.93 5.68 -4.60
N ASP A 26 12.86 6.93 -5.07
CA ASP A 26 13.52 8.09 -4.48
C ASP A 26 12.77 8.61 -3.24
N TYR A 27 11.43 8.55 -3.30
CA TYR A 27 10.53 9.03 -2.25
C TYR A 27 9.61 7.89 -1.76
N PRO A 28 10.14 6.90 -1.03
CA PRO A 28 9.34 5.80 -0.49
C PRO A 28 8.47 6.27 0.68
N VAL A 29 7.31 5.65 0.87
CA VAL A 29 6.37 6.00 1.94
C VAL A 29 6.44 5.01 3.10
N SER A 30 6.55 5.49 4.34
CA SER A 30 6.62 4.64 5.52
C SER A 30 5.24 4.11 5.95
N GLN A 31 5.20 3.03 6.72
CA GLN A 31 3.94 2.50 7.28
C GLN A 31 3.22 3.54 8.15
N THR A 32 3.98 4.33 8.91
CA THR A 32 3.45 5.40 9.75
C THR A 32 2.83 6.51 8.90
N ALA A 33 3.50 6.92 7.82
CA ALA A 33 2.97 7.94 6.90
C ALA A 33 1.68 7.46 6.21
N ILE A 34 1.63 6.20 5.75
CA ILE A 34 0.40 5.61 5.21
C ILE A 34 -0.71 5.63 6.27
N CYS A 35 -0.42 5.18 7.49
CA CYS A 35 -1.39 5.15 8.59
C CYS A 35 -1.95 6.53 8.92
N HIS A 36 -1.09 7.55 9.00
CA HIS A 36 -1.50 8.93 9.26
C HIS A 36 -2.38 9.46 8.12
N TYR A 37 -1.95 9.31 6.87
CA TYR A 37 -2.74 9.73 5.72
C TYR A 37 -4.13 9.08 5.70
N LEU A 38 -4.23 7.78 6.00
CA LEU A 38 -5.52 7.09 6.06
C LEU A 38 -6.41 7.65 7.18
N ASN A 39 -5.84 7.90 8.36
CA ASN A 39 -6.58 8.52 9.46
C ASN A 39 -7.06 9.94 9.11
N ASP A 40 -6.25 10.73 8.40
CA ASP A 40 -6.60 12.09 7.95
C ASP A 40 -7.80 12.09 6.99
N ILE A 41 -7.98 11.03 6.19
CA ILE A 41 -9.14 10.84 5.32
C ILE A 41 -10.27 10.00 5.95
N HIS A 42 -10.26 9.88 7.29
CA HIS A 42 -11.24 9.15 8.10
C HIS A 42 -11.34 7.65 7.79
N ILE A 43 -10.22 7.03 7.43
CA ILE A 43 -10.03 5.59 7.27
C ILE A 43 -9.14 5.09 8.39
N PHE A 44 -9.75 4.71 9.51
CA PHE A 44 -9.01 4.36 10.71
C PHE A 44 -8.37 2.97 10.64
N CYS A 45 -7.05 2.93 10.82
CA CYS A 45 -6.30 1.68 11.00
C CYS A 45 -5.02 1.92 11.79
N ASP A 46 -4.46 0.84 12.35
CA ASP A 46 -3.17 0.90 13.02
C ASP A 46 -2.01 0.60 12.06
N ARG A 47 -0.80 1.03 12.44
CA ARG A 47 0.43 0.77 11.67
C ARG A 47 0.69 -0.72 11.38
N LYS A 48 0.35 -1.64 12.31
CA LYS A 48 0.54 -3.09 12.09
C LYS A 48 -0.42 -3.61 11.03
N THR A 49 -1.65 -3.07 10.96
CA THR A 49 -2.61 -3.35 9.88
C THR A 49 -2.05 -2.93 8.53
N VAL A 50 -1.44 -1.74 8.43
CA VAL A 50 -0.73 -1.31 7.20
C VAL A 50 0.38 -2.30 6.84
N GLY A 51 1.22 -2.68 7.80
CA GLY A 51 2.31 -3.64 7.58
C GLY A 51 1.84 -5.01 7.07
N ARG A 52 0.76 -5.56 7.64
CA ARG A 52 0.13 -6.81 7.15
C ARG A 52 -0.41 -6.67 5.73
N ASN A 53 -1.12 -5.57 5.46
CA ASN A 53 -1.68 -5.32 4.13
C ASN A 53 -0.60 -5.22 3.05
N ILE A 54 0.53 -4.57 3.33
CA ILE A 54 1.68 -4.53 2.42
C ILE A 54 2.18 -5.96 2.14
N LYS A 55 2.33 -6.79 3.17
CA LYS A 55 2.77 -8.18 3.01
C LYS A 55 1.78 -8.98 2.14
N TYR A 56 0.48 -8.86 2.38
CA TYR A 56 -0.54 -9.52 1.56
C TYR A 56 -0.51 -9.05 0.10
N LEU A 57 -0.28 -7.76 -0.15
CA LEU A 57 -0.13 -7.24 -1.52
C LEU A 57 1.11 -7.82 -2.22
N GLN A 58 2.22 -7.95 -1.50
CA GLN A 58 3.43 -8.59 -2.02
C GLN A 58 3.19 -10.08 -2.36
N GLU A 59 2.53 -10.82 -1.45
CA GLU A 59 2.14 -12.22 -1.67
C GLU A 59 1.16 -12.38 -2.84
N PHE A 60 0.26 -11.42 -3.04
CA PHE A 60 -0.64 -11.37 -4.19
C PHE A 60 0.09 -11.11 -5.53
N GLY A 61 1.32 -10.57 -5.47
CA GLY A 61 2.14 -10.32 -6.65
C GLY A 61 2.32 -8.85 -7.03
N TYR A 62 1.88 -7.91 -6.18
CA TYR A 62 2.27 -6.50 -6.38
C TYR A 62 3.77 -6.34 -6.10
N PRO A 63 4.55 -5.76 -7.03
CA PRO A 63 5.99 -5.58 -6.86
C PRO A 63 6.30 -4.38 -5.94
N ILE A 64 5.83 -4.45 -4.69
CA ILE A 64 6.09 -3.44 -3.67
C ILE A 64 7.47 -3.71 -3.09
N CYS A 65 8.38 -2.77 -3.26
CA CYS A 65 9.75 -2.85 -2.77
C CYS A 65 9.88 -2.10 -1.44
N LYS A 66 10.70 -2.64 -0.53
CA LYS A 66 11.07 -1.99 0.72
C LYS A 66 12.42 -1.30 0.55
N VAL A 67 12.51 -0.04 0.96
CA VAL A 67 13.78 0.65 1.13
C VAL A 67 14.11 0.74 2.61
N ASN A 68 15.26 0.20 3.00
CA ASN A 68 15.69 0.11 4.40
C ASN A 68 15.54 1.45 5.11
N ASN A 69 14.84 1.44 6.25
CA ASN A 69 14.53 2.59 7.10
C ASN A 69 13.78 3.76 6.44
N ARG A 70 13.43 3.71 5.15
CA ARG A 70 12.73 4.81 4.46
C ARG A 70 11.26 4.51 4.17
N GLY A 71 10.93 3.29 3.75
CA GLY A 71 9.53 2.92 3.49
C GLY A 71 9.36 1.96 2.32
N TYR A 72 8.25 2.13 1.60
CA TYR A 72 7.80 1.27 0.52
C TYR A 72 7.45 2.07 -0.73
N TYR A 73 7.64 1.47 -1.90
CA TYR A 73 7.21 2.01 -3.19
C TYR A 73 6.80 0.88 -4.13
N LEU A 74 6.06 1.19 -5.18
CA LEU A 74 5.71 0.23 -6.21
C LEU A 74 6.74 0.30 -7.35
N ASP A 75 7.38 -0.83 -7.65
CA ASP A 75 8.27 -0.96 -8.80
C ASP A 75 7.43 -1.15 -10.07
N THR A 76 7.14 -0.02 -10.74
CA THR A 76 6.26 0.02 -11.91
C THR A 76 6.86 -0.70 -13.12
N ALA A 77 8.20 -0.76 -13.21
CA ALA A 77 8.89 -1.54 -14.24
C ALA A 77 8.62 -3.04 -14.09
N LYS A 78 8.74 -3.58 -12.86
CA LYS A 78 8.36 -4.99 -12.60
C LYS A 78 6.87 -5.25 -12.77
N MET A 79 6.02 -4.25 -12.49
CA MET A 79 4.57 -4.39 -12.65
C MET A 79 4.17 -4.55 -14.12
N ALA A 80 4.84 -3.85 -15.03
CA ALA A 80 4.60 -3.97 -16.48
C ALA A 80 4.95 -5.38 -16.99
N THR A 81 6.06 -5.96 -16.51
CA THR A 81 6.51 -7.31 -16.88
C THR A 81 5.58 -8.41 -16.34
N ALA A 82 4.96 -8.20 -15.17
CA ALA A 82 4.09 -9.18 -14.54
C ALA A 82 2.71 -9.35 -15.23
N LYS A 83 2.32 -8.45 -16.14
CA LYS A 83 1.01 -8.49 -16.84
C LYS A 83 0.82 -9.67 -17.80
N ASN A 84 1.84 -10.54 -17.97
CA ASN A 84 1.84 -11.63 -18.95
C ASN A 84 1.48 -13.02 -18.41
N LYS A 85 0.91 -13.15 -17.21
CA LYS A 85 0.35 -14.43 -16.74
C LYS A 85 -1.03 -14.22 -16.13
N LEU A 86 -2.06 -14.36 -16.96
CA LEU A 86 -3.36 -14.84 -16.46
C LEU A 86 -3.11 -16.25 -15.91
N ILE A 87 -3.25 -16.41 -14.59
CA ILE A 87 -3.43 -17.74 -14.00
C ILE A 87 -4.91 -18.06 -14.23
N VAL A 88 -5.18 -18.68 -15.38
CA VAL A 88 -6.42 -19.41 -15.67
C VAL A 88 -6.24 -20.87 -15.31
#